data_AF-A0AAU9HY23-F1
#
_entry.id   AF-A0AAU9HY23-F1
#
_cell.length_a   1.000
_cell.length_b   1.000
_cell.length_c   1.000
_cell.angle_alpha   90.00
_cell.angle_beta   90.00
_cell.angle_gamma   90.00
#
_symmetry.space_group_name_H-M   'P 1'
#
loop_
_entity.id
_entity.type
_entity.pdbx_description
1 polymer ?
#
loop_
_entity_poly.entity_id
_entity_poly.type
_entity_poly.pdbx_seq_one_letter_code
_entity_poly.pdbx_strand_id
1 'polypeptide(L)'
;MSASDPSPRRLRLRPLLSSQGWRRRAALWGGAIAVALVAIVFAKASDAAFQLFQRITAHSIWWALLLTPGIFALLAWLTSGAMRPTRGSGIPQVIAALEHDDAAFRQTNLSLRVSIGKLALTTLSLLGGASVGREGPTVHVGASLMHVFGRWFGFHDPRELSHFLLAGGAAGIAAAFNTPLAGVVFAIEELSGRFEHRFSGTLLTAVIVGGVVSLGLLGNYTYFGKVAVALPLGQAWLAIALCGSVAGLLGGIFARLVLASVSGKPRWLATLRQRHPVLLAALCGVALVGLALVFGQGAFGTGYEQARSLVQGHAVVGHEFGLMKLVANLVSYLAGIPGGLFSPALAVGAGIGHNLSVLMPGVDPRTFVLLGMCAYLTGVTQAPLTSAVISLELTDTSQMLLPILATVLIARAMSGLVCKTPIYRGLAEQLLAPTPTPTSPATATTH
;
A
#
# COMPACT_ATOMS: atom_id res chain seq x y z
N MET A 1 24.59 -31.20 -52.03
CA MET A 1 23.51 -30.20 -52.10
C MET A 1 23.38 -29.55 -50.73
N SER A 2 23.66 -28.25 -50.68
CA SER A 2 23.84 -27.44 -49.48
C SER A 2 22.55 -27.31 -48.66
N ALA A 3 22.63 -27.67 -47.37
CA ALA A 3 21.62 -27.33 -46.38
C ALA A 3 21.72 -25.82 -46.11
N SER A 4 20.66 -25.09 -46.48
CA SER A 4 20.56 -23.65 -46.27
C SER A 4 20.48 -23.36 -44.77
N ASP A 5 21.55 -22.80 -44.23
CA ASP A 5 21.61 -22.25 -42.88
C ASP A 5 20.58 -21.09 -42.78
N PRO A 6 19.58 -21.15 -41.88
CA PRO A 6 18.55 -20.12 -41.82
C PRO A 6 19.15 -18.79 -41.38
N SER A 7 18.90 -17.74 -42.19
CA SER A 7 19.45 -16.41 -41.96
C SER A 7 19.24 -15.90 -40.51
N PRO A 8 20.22 -15.17 -39.92
CA PRO A 8 20.18 -14.73 -38.51
C PRO A 8 18.98 -13.83 -38.15
N ARG A 9 18.25 -13.30 -39.15
CA ARG A 9 16.97 -12.60 -38.94
C ARG A 9 15.81 -13.54 -38.55
N ARG A 10 15.77 -14.78 -39.05
CA ARG A 10 14.69 -15.75 -38.73
C ARG A 10 14.82 -16.33 -37.31
N LEU A 11 16.04 -16.38 -36.77
CA LEU A 11 16.29 -16.78 -35.38
C LEU A 11 15.84 -15.72 -34.36
N ARG A 12 15.82 -14.43 -34.74
CA ARG A 12 15.39 -13.34 -33.85
C ARG A 12 13.85 -13.19 -33.71
N LEU A 13 13.06 -13.68 -34.66
CA LEU A 13 11.59 -13.54 -34.66
C LEU A 13 10.84 -14.75 -34.07
N ARG A 14 11.47 -15.93 -33.99
CA ARG A 14 10.87 -17.15 -33.44
C ARG A 14 10.27 -17.02 -32.03
N PRO A 15 10.89 -16.33 -31.04
CA PRO A 15 10.26 -16.16 -29.74
C PRO A 15 9.04 -15.23 -29.77
N LEU A 16 8.95 -14.29 -30.73
CA LEU A 16 7.83 -13.34 -30.86
C LEU A 16 6.56 -13.96 -31.48
N LEU A 17 6.71 -15.06 -32.25
CA LEU A 17 5.64 -15.78 -32.94
C LEU A 17 5.34 -17.16 -32.30
N SER A 18 5.97 -17.48 -31.17
CA SER A 18 5.69 -18.73 -30.46
C SER A 18 4.26 -18.72 -29.88
N SER A 19 3.53 -19.82 -30.06
CA SER A 19 2.18 -19.99 -29.51
C SER A 19 2.15 -19.81 -27.99
N GLN A 20 3.18 -20.30 -27.29
CA GLN A 20 3.35 -20.11 -25.84
C GLN A 20 3.60 -18.63 -25.46
N GLY A 21 4.33 -17.88 -26.28
CA GLY A 21 4.56 -16.45 -26.07
C GLY A 21 3.28 -15.62 -26.21
N TRP A 22 2.44 -15.93 -27.20
CA TRP A 22 1.12 -15.30 -27.36
C TRP A 22 0.15 -15.70 -26.25
N ARG A 23 0.14 -16.96 -25.83
CA ARG A 23 -0.66 -17.42 -24.68
C ARG A 23 -0.31 -16.64 -23.41
N ARG A 24 0.99 -16.43 -23.15
CA ARG A 24 1.47 -15.63 -22.01
C ARG A 24 1.04 -14.17 -22.11
N ARG A 25 1.15 -13.54 -23.29
CA ARG A 25 0.68 -12.16 -23.51
C ARG A 25 -0.83 -12.04 -23.29
N ALA A 26 -1.61 -12.95 -23.85
CA ALA A 26 -3.06 -12.98 -23.68
C ALA A 26 -3.45 -13.12 -22.20
N ALA A 27 -2.78 -14.01 -21.45
CA ALA A 27 -2.99 -14.16 -20.02
C ALA A 27 -2.67 -12.87 -19.25
N LEU A 28 -1.52 -12.25 -19.55
CA LEU A 28 -1.08 -11.01 -18.89
C LEU A 28 -1.98 -9.81 -19.22
N TRP A 29 -2.35 -9.62 -20.49
CA TRP A 29 -3.20 -8.50 -20.90
C TRP A 29 -4.64 -8.69 -20.43
N GLY A 30 -5.21 -9.88 -20.61
CA GLY A 30 -6.54 -10.21 -20.10
C GLY A 30 -6.62 -10.09 -18.57
N GLY A 31 -5.60 -10.59 -17.87
CA GLY A 31 -5.47 -10.42 -16.43
C GLY A 31 -5.33 -8.95 -16.02
N ALA A 32 -4.51 -8.16 -16.71
CA ALA A 32 -4.33 -6.73 -16.41
C ALA A 32 -5.62 -5.92 -16.58
N ILE A 33 -6.41 -6.22 -17.64
CA ILE A 33 -7.73 -5.63 -17.83
C ILE A 33 -8.65 -6.00 -16.66
N ALA A 34 -8.70 -7.28 -16.27
CA ALA A 34 -9.51 -7.73 -15.15
C ALA A 34 -9.10 -7.05 -13.82
N VAL A 35 -7.79 -6.94 -13.55
CA VAL A 35 -7.25 -6.24 -12.39
C VAL A 35 -7.68 -4.77 -12.38
N ALA A 36 -7.56 -4.07 -13.52
CA ALA A 36 -7.96 -2.67 -13.61
C ALA A 36 -9.47 -2.48 -13.38
N LEU A 37 -10.32 -3.33 -13.98
CA LEU A 37 -11.77 -3.26 -13.78
C LEU A 37 -12.15 -3.51 -12.30
N VAL A 38 -11.54 -4.51 -11.67
CA VAL A 38 -11.77 -4.82 -10.25
C VAL A 38 -11.30 -3.66 -9.36
N ALA A 39 -10.13 -3.07 -9.65
CA ALA A 39 -9.61 -1.92 -8.94
C ALA A 39 -10.56 -0.70 -9.02
N ILE A 40 -11.12 -0.42 -10.20
CA ILE A 40 -12.08 0.67 -10.40
C ILE A 40 -13.37 0.45 -9.62
N VAL A 41 -13.96 -0.76 -9.72
CA VAL A 41 -15.19 -1.10 -8.97
C VAL A 41 -14.93 -0.98 -7.47
N PHE A 42 -13.78 -1.47 -7.01
CA PHE A 42 -13.40 -1.39 -5.62
C PHE A 42 -13.15 0.04 -5.14
N ALA A 43 -12.53 0.89 -5.96
CA ALA A 43 -12.35 2.30 -5.68
C ALA A 43 -13.71 2.99 -5.48
N LYS A 44 -14.65 2.82 -6.43
CA LYS A 44 -15.99 3.39 -6.33
C LYS A 44 -16.76 2.89 -5.10
N ALA A 45 -16.67 1.59 -4.79
CA ALA A 45 -17.31 1.02 -3.62
C ALA A 45 -16.71 1.57 -2.31
N SER A 46 -15.39 1.70 -2.24
CA SER A 46 -14.65 2.27 -1.11
C SER A 46 -15.02 3.74 -0.87
N ASP A 47 -15.06 4.53 -1.95
CA ASP A 47 -15.41 5.94 -1.89
C ASP A 47 -16.87 6.13 -1.48
N ALA A 48 -17.79 5.33 -2.03
CA ALA A 48 -19.20 5.36 -1.64
C ALA A 48 -19.41 4.96 -0.16
N ALA A 49 -18.68 3.94 0.31
CA ALA A 49 -18.71 3.52 1.70
C ALA A 49 -18.22 4.61 2.65
N PHE A 50 -17.09 5.26 2.32
CA PHE A 50 -16.57 6.35 3.15
C PHE A 50 -17.45 7.60 3.08
N GLN A 51 -18.02 7.94 1.92
CA GLN A 51 -19.01 9.02 1.81
C GLN A 51 -20.27 8.74 2.64
N LEU A 52 -20.74 7.50 2.69
CA LEU A 52 -21.85 7.12 3.55
C LEU A 52 -21.49 7.34 5.03
N PHE A 53 -20.29 6.92 5.45
CA PHE A 53 -19.79 7.21 6.80
C PHE A 53 -19.77 8.72 7.09
N GLN A 54 -19.23 9.54 6.18
CA GLN A 54 -19.21 11.00 6.32
C GLN A 54 -20.62 11.59 6.44
N ARG A 55 -21.61 11.10 5.70
CA ARG A 55 -23.00 11.56 5.82
C ARG A 55 -23.59 11.22 7.20
N ILE A 56 -23.29 10.03 7.73
CA ILE A 56 -23.71 9.63 9.07
C ILE A 56 -23.07 10.53 10.14
N THR A 57 -21.76 10.79 10.05
CA THR A 57 -21.04 11.63 11.03
C THR A 57 -21.35 13.12 10.87
N ALA A 58 -21.72 13.57 9.67
CA ALA A 58 -22.20 14.93 9.43
C ALA A 58 -23.57 15.18 10.07
N HIS A 59 -24.43 14.16 10.13
CA HIS A 59 -25.69 14.25 10.86
C HIS A 59 -25.44 14.30 12.39
N SER A 60 -24.58 13.43 12.90
CA SER A 60 -24.10 13.50 14.28
C SER A 60 -22.82 12.69 14.46
N ILE A 61 -21.78 13.33 14.98
CA ILE A 61 -20.49 12.66 15.26
C ILE A 61 -20.62 11.54 16.29
N TRP A 62 -21.64 11.59 17.14
CA TRP A 62 -21.91 10.58 18.17
C TRP A 62 -22.25 9.21 17.59
N TRP A 63 -22.77 9.14 16.35
CA TRP A 63 -22.97 7.86 15.66
C TRP A 63 -21.66 7.10 15.45
N ALA A 64 -20.53 7.81 15.34
CA ALA A 64 -19.22 7.18 15.21
C ALA A 64 -18.84 6.35 16.45
N LEU A 65 -19.28 6.74 17.66
CA LEU A 65 -18.99 5.98 18.90
C LEU A 65 -19.62 4.58 18.90
N LEU A 66 -20.70 4.37 18.16
CA LEU A 66 -21.30 3.06 17.99
C LEU A 66 -20.75 2.36 16.75
N LEU A 67 -20.75 3.06 15.62
CA LEU A 67 -20.47 2.51 14.30
C LEU A 67 -19.01 2.06 14.17
N THR A 68 -18.05 2.91 14.54
CA THR A 68 -16.62 2.65 14.34
C THR A 68 -16.13 1.49 15.22
N PRO A 69 -16.35 1.47 16.56
CA PRO A 69 -15.97 0.31 17.38
C PRO A 69 -16.69 -0.97 16.98
N GLY A 70 -17.98 -0.89 16.63
CA GLY A 70 -18.78 -2.03 16.20
C GLY A 70 -18.25 -2.67 14.92
N ILE A 71 -17.92 -1.86 13.90
CA ILE A 71 -17.34 -2.35 12.65
C ILE A 71 -15.94 -2.92 12.89
N PHE A 72 -15.10 -2.28 13.70
CA PHE A 72 -13.77 -2.81 14.02
C PHE A 72 -13.85 -4.17 14.71
N ALA A 73 -14.75 -4.32 15.69
CA ALA A 73 -15.03 -5.57 16.38
C ALA A 73 -15.50 -6.67 15.40
N LEU A 74 -16.47 -6.34 14.53
CA LEU A 74 -17.01 -7.24 13.51
C LEU A 74 -15.91 -7.71 12.55
N LEU A 75 -15.08 -6.79 12.06
CA LEU A 75 -13.96 -7.11 11.16
C LEU A 75 -12.93 -8.02 11.84
N ALA A 76 -12.57 -7.72 13.09
CA ALA A 76 -11.65 -8.57 13.85
C ALA A 76 -12.20 -9.97 14.07
N TRP A 77 -13.51 -10.10 14.32
CA TRP A 77 -14.21 -11.37 14.45
C TRP A 77 -14.25 -12.15 13.13
N LEU A 78 -14.70 -11.54 12.03
CA LEU A 78 -14.76 -12.17 10.70
C LEU A 78 -13.39 -12.66 10.23
N THR A 79 -12.34 -11.92 10.56
CA THR A 79 -10.96 -12.24 10.18
C THR A 79 -10.23 -13.16 11.17
N SER A 80 -10.91 -13.67 12.20
CA SER A 80 -10.30 -14.63 13.14
C SER A 80 -10.20 -16.06 12.58
N GLY A 81 -11.11 -16.44 11.66
CA GLY A 81 -11.17 -17.76 11.04
C GLY A 81 -10.60 -17.80 9.60
N ALA A 82 -11.35 -18.40 8.67
CA ALA A 82 -10.93 -18.62 7.29
C ALA A 82 -10.57 -17.34 6.52
N MET A 83 -11.06 -16.18 6.96
CA MET A 83 -10.75 -14.88 6.33
C MET A 83 -9.52 -14.20 6.93
N ARG A 84 -8.75 -14.86 7.81
CA ARG A 84 -7.50 -14.33 8.37
C ARG A 84 -6.51 -13.78 7.34
N PRO A 85 -6.33 -14.39 6.15
CA PRO A 85 -5.45 -13.85 5.10
C PRO A 85 -5.86 -12.46 4.59
N THR A 86 -7.10 -12.01 4.84
CA THR A 86 -7.57 -10.67 4.46
C THR A 86 -7.10 -9.56 5.39
N ARG A 87 -6.44 -9.85 6.54
CA ARG A 87 -5.98 -8.81 7.46
C ARG A 87 -4.89 -7.91 6.87
N GLY A 88 -4.80 -6.69 7.38
CA GLY A 88 -3.78 -5.70 7.02
C GLY A 88 -3.78 -5.35 5.53
N SER A 89 -2.60 -4.97 5.02
CA SER A 89 -2.45 -4.46 3.65
C SER A 89 -2.72 -5.51 2.57
N GLY A 90 -2.16 -6.73 2.68
CA GLY A 90 -2.16 -7.70 1.58
C GLY A 90 -0.84 -7.72 0.80
N ILE A 91 -0.08 -6.63 0.78
CA ILE A 91 1.27 -6.59 0.20
C ILE A 91 2.23 -7.61 0.86
N PRO A 92 2.28 -7.74 2.20
CA PRO A 92 3.13 -8.75 2.84
C PRO A 92 2.82 -10.18 2.39
N GLN A 93 1.56 -10.50 2.14
CA GLN A 93 1.13 -11.80 1.62
C GLN A 93 1.66 -12.05 0.20
N VAL A 94 1.70 -11.00 -0.64
CA VAL A 94 2.28 -11.08 -1.99
C VAL A 94 3.80 -11.26 -1.91
N ILE A 95 4.49 -10.49 -1.06
CA ILE A 95 5.95 -10.63 -0.85
C ILE A 95 6.28 -12.04 -0.35
N ALA A 96 5.60 -12.52 0.68
CA ALA A 96 5.80 -13.86 1.22
C ALA A 96 5.57 -14.96 0.15
N ALA A 97 4.57 -14.77 -0.72
CA ALA A 97 4.29 -15.70 -1.81
C ALA A 97 5.34 -15.65 -2.95
N LEU A 98 6.05 -14.53 -3.11
CA LEU A 98 7.15 -14.38 -4.07
C LEU A 98 8.47 -14.93 -3.52
N GLU A 99 8.71 -14.78 -2.21
CA GLU A 99 9.93 -15.25 -1.54
C GLU A 99 9.93 -16.77 -1.29
N HIS A 100 8.76 -17.34 -0.97
CA HIS A 100 8.60 -18.78 -0.77
C HIS A 100 7.71 -19.42 -1.85
N ASP A 101 8.27 -20.40 -2.55
CA ASP A 101 7.56 -21.26 -3.51
C ASP A 101 6.71 -22.34 -2.80
N ASP A 102 5.88 -21.94 -1.83
CA ASP A 102 4.94 -22.82 -1.16
C ASP A 102 3.54 -22.73 -1.80
N ALA A 103 3.13 -23.80 -2.47
CA ALA A 103 1.83 -23.91 -3.11
C ALA A 103 0.66 -23.82 -2.10
N ALA A 104 0.81 -24.35 -0.89
CA ALA A 104 -0.22 -24.30 0.15
C ALA A 104 -0.40 -22.87 0.67
N PHE A 105 0.70 -22.15 0.89
CA PHE A 105 0.67 -20.74 1.24
C PHE A 105 -0.05 -19.90 0.16
N ARG A 106 0.30 -20.11 -1.11
CA ARG A 106 -0.33 -19.40 -2.24
C ARG A 106 -1.83 -19.70 -2.33
N GLN A 107 -2.25 -20.96 -2.16
CA GLN A 107 -3.67 -21.33 -2.21
C GLN A 107 -4.47 -20.70 -1.05
N THR A 108 -3.89 -20.62 0.13
CA THR A 108 -4.57 -20.07 1.32
C THR A 108 -4.58 -18.54 1.33
N ASN A 109 -3.57 -17.87 0.78
CA ASN A 109 -3.43 -16.41 0.84
C ASN A 109 -3.79 -15.67 -0.46
N LEU A 110 -3.76 -16.33 -1.61
CA LEU A 110 -3.96 -15.71 -2.93
C LEU A 110 -5.14 -16.34 -3.70
N SER A 111 -6.13 -16.87 -2.99
CA SER A 111 -7.36 -17.41 -3.60
C SER A 111 -8.36 -16.32 -3.95
N LEU A 112 -9.26 -16.61 -4.90
CA LEU A 112 -10.35 -15.71 -5.27
C LEU A 112 -11.28 -15.40 -4.09
N ARG A 113 -11.50 -16.36 -3.18
CA ARG A 113 -12.28 -16.17 -1.96
C ARG A 113 -11.64 -15.11 -1.05
N VAL A 114 -10.32 -15.17 -0.86
CA VAL A 114 -9.58 -14.17 -0.08
C VAL A 114 -9.63 -12.82 -0.77
N SER A 115 -9.51 -12.78 -2.10
CA SER A 115 -9.61 -11.54 -2.87
C SER A 115 -10.97 -10.87 -2.72
N ILE A 116 -12.08 -11.59 -2.92
CA ILE A 116 -13.44 -11.07 -2.73
C ILE A 116 -13.63 -10.58 -1.29
N GLY A 117 -13.20 -11.38 -0.31
CA GLY A 117 -13.26 -11.02 1.09
C GLY A 117 -12.45 -9.77 1.42
N LYS A 118 -11.25 -9.63 0.86
CA LYS A 118 -10.39 -8.46 1.08
C LYS A 118 -11.04 -7.18 0.56
N LEU A 119 -11.64 -7.22 -0.63
CA LEU A 119 -12.37 -6.08 -1.19
C LEU A 119 -13.55 -5.72 -0.29
N ALA A 120 -14.42 -6.69 0.03
CA ALA A 120 -15.62 -6.45 0.85
C ALA A 120 -15.29 -5.93 2.25
N LEU A 121 -14.33 -6.55 2.93
CA LEU A 121 -13.97 -6.19 4.30
C LEU A 121 -13.20 -4.87 4.36
N THR A 122 -12.39 -4.52 3.36
CA THR A 122 -11.75 -3.19 3.31
C THR A 122 -12.78 -2.08 3.05
N THR A 123 -13.75 -2.32 2.16
CA THR A 123 -14.88 -1.40 1.97
C THR A 123 -15.66 -1.19 3.28
N LEU A 124 -15.88 -2.28 4.04
CA LEU A 124 -16.50 -2.20 5.36
C LEU A 124 -15.61 -1.45 6.38
N SER A 125 -14.28 -1.62 6.36
CA SER A 125 -13.36 -0.81 7.17
C SER A 125 -13.54 0.69 6.92
N LEU A 126 -13.65 1.09 5.64
CA LEU A 126 -13.87 2.48 5.26
C LEU A 126 -15.28 2.98 5.63
N LEU A 127 -16.30 2.13 5.54
CA LEU A 127 -17.64 2.42 6.08
C LEU A 127 -17.63 2.64 7.59
N GLY A 128 -16.70 2.01 8.33
CA GLY A 128 -16.48 2.25 9.76
C GLY A 128 -15.59 3.46 10.06
N GLY A 129 -15.15 4.20 9.04
CA GLY A 129 -14.25 5.35 9.20
C GLY A 129 -12.78 4.99 9.45
N ALA A 130 -12.39 3.72 9.32
CA ALA A 130 -11.00 3.30 9.57
C ALA A 130 -9.99 4.15 8.79
N SER A 131 -8.88 4.52 9.44
CA SER A 131 -7.82 5.31 8.81
C SER A 131 -6.91 4.42 7.97
N VAL A 132 -7.45 3.85 6.89
CA VAL A 132 -6.79 2.89 6.00
C VAL A 132 -6.93 3.30 4.54
N GLY A 133 -6.06 2.78 3.68
CA GLY A 133 -6.10 2.95 2.21
C GLY A 133 -6.61 1.69 1.50
N ARG A 134 -7.03 1.85 0.25
CA ARG A 134 -7.46 0.72 -0.62
C ARG A 134 -6.33 0.09 -1.44
N GLU A 135 -5.20 0.79 -1.54
CA GLU A 135 -4.08 0.47 -2.43
C GLU A 135 -3.46 -0.90 -2.17
N GLY A 136 -3.12 -1.20 -0.91
CA GLY A 136 -2.58 -2.51 -0.51
C GLY A 136 -3.51 -3.67 -0.88
N PRO A 137 -4.80 -3.59 -0.53
CA PRO A 137 -5.81 -4.54 -0.98
C PRO A 137 -5.87 -4.68 -2.50
N THR A 138 -5.77 -3.58 -3.27
CA THR A 138 -5.72 -3.65 -4.74
C THR A 138 -4.48 -4.36 -5.27
N VAL A 139 -3.30 -4.17 -4.67
CA VAL A 139 -2.09 -4.94 -5.01
C VAL A 139 -2.29 -6.42 -4.77
N HIS A 140 -2.82 -6.79 -3.61
CA HIS A 140 -3.01 -8.17 -3.22
C HIS A 140 -4.01 -8.89 -4.12
N VAL A 141 -5.14 -8.24 -4.38
CA VAL A 141 -6.18 -8.73 -5.28
C VAL A 141 -5.66 -8.79 -6.71
N GLY A 142 -4.89 -7.78 -7.15
CA GLY A 142 -4.25 -7.76 -8.46
C GLY A 142 -3.30 -8.92 -8.68
N ALA A 143 -2.41 -9.18 -7.71
CA ALA A 143 -1.51 -10.32 -7.73
C ALA A 143 -2.27 -11.65 -7.73
N SER A 144 -3.29 -11.80 -6.88
CA SER A 144 -4.13 -13.02 -6.80
C SER A 144 -4.87 -13.31 -8.11
N LEU A 145 -5.52 -12.30 -8.69
CA LEU A 145 -6.21 -12.41 -9.98
C LEU A 145 -5.24 -12.85 -11.08
N MET A 146 -4.11 -12.16 -11.19
CA MET A 146 -3.13 -12.48 -12.23
C MET A 146 -2.53 -13.89 -12.06
N HIS A 147 -2.32 -14.33 -10.81
CA HIS A 147 -1.91 -15.70 -10.51
C HIS A 147 -2.95 -16.74 -10.95
N VAL A 148 -4.24 -16.49 -10.68
CA VAL A 148 -5.34 -17.35 -11.13
C VAL A 148 -5.43 -17.38 -12.66
N PHE A 149 -5.30 -16.23 -13.32
CA PHE A 149 -5.26 -16.15 -14.79
C PHE A 149 -4.09 -16.95 -15.37
N GLY A 150 -2.89 -16.84 -14.78
CA GLY A 150 -1.74 -17.66 -15.18
C GLY A 150 -2.06 -19.16 -15.15
N ARG A 151 -2.69 -19.63 -14.06
CA ARG A 151 -3.11 -21.04 -13.94
C ARG A 151 -4.17 -21.44 -14.95
N TRP A 152 -5.17 -20.58 -15.21
CA TRP A 152 -6.22 -20.86 -16.18
C TRP A 152 -5.67 -21.00 -17.61
N PHE A 153 -4.64 -20.22 -17.96
CA PHE A 153 -3.93 -20.34 -19.24
C PHE A 153 -2.91 -21.50 -19.27
N GLY A 154 -2.93 -22.39 -18.27
CA GLY A 154 -2.14 -23.63 -18.25
C GLY A 154 -0.72 -23.48 -17.72
N PHE A 155 -0.36 -22.34 -17.12
CA PHE A 155 0.95 -22.13 -16.52
C PHE A 155 0.98 -22.69 -15.09
N HIS A 156 1.89 -23.62 -14.84
CA HIS A 156 2.04 -24.33 -13.56
C HIS A 156 3.45 -24.22 -12.96
N ASP A 157 4.43 -23.75 -13.73
CA ASP A 157 5.78 -23.50 -13.22
C ASP A 157 5.72 -22.41 -12.13
N PRO A 158 6.16 -22.70 -10.89
CA PRO A 158 6.20 -21.72 -9.81
C PRO A 158 6.89 -20.41 -10.17
N ARG A 159 7.97 -20.47 -10.98
CA ARG A 159 8.72 -19.28 -11.41
C ARG A 159 7.93 -18.42 -12.39
N GLU A 160 7.22 -19.05 -13.33
CA GLU A 160 6.33 -18.32 -14.24
C GLU A 160 5.15 -17.71 -13.47
N LEU A 161 4.58 -18.43 -12.50
CA LEU A 161 3.51 -17.93 -11.64
C LEU A 161 3.95 -16.75 -10.75
N SER A 162 5.23 -16.69 -10.35
CA SER A 162 5.79 -15.53 -9.67
C SER A 162 5.84 -14.29 -10.58
N HIS A 163 6.12 -14.44 -11.88
CA HIS A 163 5.99 -13.32 -12.83
C HIS A 163 4.55 -12.82 -12.97
N PHE A 164 3.56 -13.72 -12.95
CA PHE A 164 2.15 -13.32 -12.92
C PHE A 164 1.81 -12.58 -11.62
N LEU A 165 2.30 -13.05 -10.46
CA LEU A 165 2.11 -12.34 -9.18
C LEU A 165 2.69 -10.92 -9.22
N LEU A 166 3.95 -10.77 -9.68
CA LEU A 166 4.60 -9.47 -9.85
C LEU A 166 3.81 -8.56 -10.80
N ALA A 167 3.39 -9.09 -11.97
CA ALA A 167 2.62 -8.33 -12.95
C ALA A 167 1.28 -7.85 -12.38
N GLY A 168 0.58 -8.72 -11.64
CA GLY A 168 -0.69 -8.40 -11.01
C GLY A 168 -0.56 -7.38 -9.90
N GLY A 169 0.48 -7.48 -9.07
CA GLY A 169 0.76 -6.49 -8.02
C GLY A 169 1.10 -5.11 -8.61
N ALA A 170 1.94 -5.08 -9.65
CA ALA A 170 2.28 -3.87 -10.39
C ALA A 170 1.06 -3.21 -11.06
N ALA A 171 0.24 -4.01 -11.75
CA ALA A 171 -1.00 -3.55 -12.37
C ALA A 171 -2.01 -3.07 -11.32
N GLY A 172 -2.04 -3.70 -10.14
CA GLY A 172 -2.87 -3.29 -9.02
C GLY A 172 -2.54 -1.87 -8.53
N ILE A 173 -1.26 -1.57 -8.28
CA ILE A 173 -0.82 -0.18 -7.96
C ILE A 173 -1.17 0.77 -9.09
N ALA A 174 -0.82 0.40 -10.34
CA ALA A 174 -1.04 1.28 -11.49
C ALA A 174 -2.52 1.65 -11.66
N ALA A 175 -3.43 0.69 -11.50
CA ALA A 175 -4.87 0.93 -11.60
C ALA A 175 -5.43 1.68 -10.39
N ALA A 176 -4.88 1.47 -9.19
CA ALA A 176 -5.43 2.07 -7.98
C ALA A 176 -5.11 3.57 -7.87
N PHE A 177 -3.94 3.97 -8.37
CA PHE A 177 -3.45 5.35 -8.34
C PHE A 177 -3.47 6.07 -9.69
N ASN A 178 -3.75 5.36 -10.78
CA ASN A 178 -3.58 5.87 -12.15
C ASN A 178 -2.11 6.20 -12.49
N THR A 179 -1.17 5.39 -11.98
CA THR A 179 0.28 5.65 -12.00
C THR A 179 1.08 4.43 -12.52
N PRO A 180 1.23 4.26 -13.85
CA PRO A 180 1.86 3.08 -14.43
C PRO A 180 3.35 2.96 -14.13
N LEU A 181 4.13 4.06 -14.16
CA LEU A 181 5.57 3.98 -13.87
C LEU A 181 5.79 3.63 -12.40
N ALA A 182 4.98 4.19 -11.50
CA ALA A 182 4.99 3.82 -10.10
C ALA A 182 4.73 2.33 -9.88
N GLY A 183 3.77 1.74 -10.60
CA GLY A 183 3.48 0.30 -10.53
C GLY A 183 4.69 -0.57 -10.91
N VAL A 184 5.43 -0.18 -11.95
CA VAL A 184 6.65 -0.88 -12.36
C VAL A 184 7.74 -0.76 -11.31
N VAL A 185 8.03 0.45 -10.83
CA VAL A 185 9.09 0.68 -9.84
C VAL A 185 8.77 0.01 -8.52
N PHE A 186 7.50 0.06 -8.07
CA PHE A 186 7.03 -0.67 -6.89
C PHE A 186 7.27 -2.17 -6.99
N ALA A 187 7.01 -2.77 -8.16
CA ALA A 187 7.25 -4.19 -8.34
C ALA A 187 8.74 -4.57 -8.29
N ILE A 188 9.62 -3.68 -8.76
CA ILE A 188 11.09 -3.89 -8.76
C ILE A 188 11.69 -3.66 -7.38
N GLU A 189 11.30 -2.58 -6.70
CA GLU A 189 11.94 -2.17 -5.45
C GLU A 189 11.30 -2.83 -4.22
N GLU A 190 9.96 -2.89 -4.18
CA GLU A 190 9.21 -3.36 -3.01
C GLU A 190 8.81 -4.83 -3.12
N LEU A 191 8.21 -5.28 -4.24
CA LEU A 191 7.68 -6.65 -4.35
C LEU A 191 8.76 -7.72 -4.59
N SER A 192 9.64 -7.54 -5.59
CA SER A 192 10.69 -8.52 -5.88
C SER A 192 11.88 -8.39 -4.92
N GLY A 193 12.13 -7.18 -4.43
CA GLY A 193 13.26 -6.84 -3.56
C GLY A 193 14.65 -7.09 -4.15
N ARG A 194 14.71 -7.51 -5.42
CA ARG A 194 15.89 -7.74 -6.23
C ARG A 194 15.69 -6.98 -7.54
N PHE A 195 16.69 -6.21 -7.96
CA PHE A 195 16.76 -5.70 -9.33
C PHE A 195 16.95 -6.90 -10.26
N GLU A 196 15.83 -7.50 -10.64
CA GLU A 196 15.82 -8.60 -11.57
C GLU A 196 16.27 -8.05 -12.92
N HIS A 197 17.46 -8.45 -13.38
CA HIS A 197 18.06 -7.97 -14.64
C HIS A 197 17.23 -8.32 -15.89
N ARG A 198 16.03 -8.89 -15.73
CA ARG A 198 15.12 -9.33 -16.78
C ARG A 198 13.67 -8.98 -16.45
N PHE A 199 13.39 -7.72 -16.14
CA PHE A 199 12.01 -7.22 -16.23
C PHE A 199 11.57 -7.35 -17.70
N SER A 200 10.79 -8.39 -17.98
CA SER A 200 10.43 -8.73 -19.36
C SER A 200 9.53 -7.65 -19.94
N GLY A 201 9.75 -7.28 -21.21
CA GLY A 201 8.87 -6.33 -21.91
C GLY A 201 7.39 -6.71 -21.85
N THR A 202 7.07 -8.00 -21.68
CA THR A 202 5.69 -8.47 -21.47
C THR A 202 5.07 -7.99 -20.15
N LEU A 203 5.85 -7.93 -19.07
CA LEU A 203 5.35 -7.47 -17.77
C LEU A 203 5.11 -5.95 -17.80
N LEU A 204 6.02 -5.20 -18.43
CA LEU A 204 5.83 -3.77 -18.68
C LEU A 204 4.55 -3.52 -19.49
N THR A 205 4.29 -4.30 -20.55
CA THR A 205 3.03 -4.16 -21.30
C THR A 205 1.78 -4.45 -20.46
N ALA A 206 1.84 -5.38 -19.50
CA ALA A 206 0.70 -5.65 -18.62
C ALA A 206 0.39 -4.45 -17.72
N VAL A 207 1.42 -3.83 -17.14
CA VAL A 207 1.25 -2.63 -16.31
C VAL A 207 0.70 -1.46 -17.13
N ILE A 208 1.24 -1.26 -18.34
CA ILE A 208 0.74 -0.24 -19.27
C ILE A 208 -0.72 -0.51 -19.64
N VAL A 209 -1.10 -1.76 -19.95
CA VAL A 209 -2.50 -2.11 -20.27
C VAL A 209 -3.42 -1.82 -19.08
N GLY A 210 -3.04 -2.21 -17.86
CA GLY A 210 -3.82 -1.90 -16.65
C GLY A 210 -4.00 -0.39 -16.44
N GLY A 211 -2.92 0.37 -16.61
CA GLY A 211 -2.93 1.83 -16.55
C GLY A 211 -3.79 2.47 -17.64
N VAL A 212 -3.68 2.02 -18.88
CA VAL A 212 -4.48 2.53 -20.02
C VAL A 212 -5.96 2.23 -19.84
N VAL A 213 -6.34 1.07 -19.31
CA VAL A 213 -7.74 0.76 -18.98
C VAL A 213 -8.26 1.72 -17.92
N SER A 214 -7.47 1.98 -16.86
CA SER A 214 -7.81 2.98 -15.84
C SER A 214 -7.99 4.37 -16.47
N LEU A 215 -7.02 4.83 -17.27
CA LEU A 215 -7.07 6.12 -17.96
C LEU A 215 -8.26 6.23 -18.92
N GLY A 216 -8.59 5.18 -19.65
CA GLY A 216 -9.70 5.17 -20.60
C GLY A 216 -11.06 5.25 -19.92
N LEU A 217 -11.22 4.64 -18.73
CA LEU A 217 -12.49 4.58 -18.01
C LEU A 217 -12.70 5.71 -17.00
N LEU A 218 -11.63 6.18 -16.36
CA LEU A 218 -11.67 7.24 -15.35
C LEU A 218 -11.21 8.60 -15.88
N GLY A 219 -10.62 8.64 -17.08
CA GLY A 219 -10.06 9.84 -17.70
C GLY A 219 -8.60 10.09 -17.30
N ASN A 220 -7.98 11.05 -17.99
CA ASN A 220 -6.62 11.52 -17.68
C ASN A 220 -6.66 12.55 -16.54
N TYR A 221 -6.86 12.07 -15.31
CA TYR A 221 -6.80 12.89 -14.10
C TYR A 221 -5.55 12.58 -13.28
N THR A 222 -5.01 13.60 -12.64
CA THR A 222 -3.95 13.47 -11.64
C THR A 222 -4.58 13.31 -10.28
N TYR A 223 -4.16 12.29 -9.53
CA TYR A 223 -4.82 11.92 -8.27
C TYR A 223 -4.87 13.10 -7.27
N PHE A 224 -3.80 13.89 -7.13
CA PHE A 224 -3.81 15.08 -6.24
C PHE A 224 -3.96 16.42 -6.97
N GLY A 225 -4.22 16.42 -8.28
CA GLY A 225 -4.19 17.64 -9.10
C GLY A 225 -2.78 17.99 -9.58
N LYS A 226 -2.65 19.08 -10.34
CA LYS A 226 -1.37 19.55 -10.90
C LYS A 226 -0.73 20.56 -9.97
N VAL A 227 0.55 20.36 -9.66
CA VAL A 227 1.33 21.34 -8.89
C VAL A 227 2.43 21.90 -9.77
N ALA A 228 2.35 23.21 -10.05
CA ALA A 228 3.39 23.97 -10.72
C ALA A 228 4.24 24.70 -9.67
N VAL A 229 5.20 23.99 -9.10
CA VAL A 229 6.15 24.53 -8.11
C VAL A 229 7.55 24.12 -8.51
N ALA A 230 8.49 25.06 -8.36
CA ALA A 230 9.91 24.86 -8.55
C ALA A 230 10.64 25.24 -7.26
N LEU A 231 11.69 24.49 -6.91
CA LEU A 231 12.54 24.83 -5.78
C LEU A 231 13.83 25.49 -6.29
N PRO A 232 13.98 26.83 -6.17
CA PRO A 232 15.20 27.50 -6.58
C PRO A 232 16.41 26.99 -5.77
N LEU A 233 17.58 26.97 -6.42
CA LEU A 233 18.84 26.66 -5.74
C LEU A 233 19.11 27.70 -4.65
N GLY A 234 19.62 27.25 -3.49
CA GLY A 234 19.97 28.13 -2.37
C GLY A 234 19.35 27.68 -1.05
N GLN A 235 18.96 28.62 -0.19
CA GLN A 235 18.45 28.35 1.16
C GLN A 235 17.20 27.46 1.15
N ALA A 236 16.39 27.51 0.09
CA ALA A 236 15.19 26.69 -0.05
C ALA A 236 15.49 25.17 -0.07
N TRP A 237 16.72 24.76 -0.38
CA TRP A 237 17.14 23.36 -0.30
C TRP A 237 17.25 22.83 1.14
N LEU A 238 17.25 23.70 2.16
CA LEU A 238 17.13 23.27 3.54
C LEU A 238 15.80 22.52 3.79
N ALA A 239 14.75 22.81 3.00
CA ALA A 239 13.49 22.08 3.03
C ALA A 239 13.65 20.58 2.72
N ILE A 240 14.58 20.21 1.84
CA ILE A 240 14.90 18.81 1.49
C ILE A 240 15.44 18.08 2.72
N ALA A 241 16.43 18.67 3.40
CA ALA A 241 17.03 18.10 4.59
C ALA A 241 16.01 18.02 5.74
N LEU A 242 15.21 19.07 5.93
CA LEU A 242 14.21 19.16 6.99
C LEU A 242 13.09 18.14 6.80
N CYS A 243 12.43 18.12 5.64
CA CYS A 243 11.36 17.17 5.33
C CYS A 243 11.88 15.74 5.30
N GLY A 244 13.01 15.49 4.62
CA GLY A 244 13.63 14.17 4.55
C GLY A 244 13.93 13.64 5.94
N SER A 245 14.48 14.47 6.82
CA SER A 245 14.85 14.05 8.18
C SER A 245 13.65 13.81 9.08
N VAL A 246 12.75 14.80 9.20
CA VAL A 246 11.64 14.73 10.15
C VAL A 246 10.61 13.70 9.69
N ALA A 247 10.13 13.80 8.45
CA ALA A 247 9.09 12.90 7.96
C ALA A 247 9.62 11.47 7.76
N GLY A 248 10.88 11.31 7.32
CA GLY A 248 11.53 10.00 7.23
C GLY A 248 11.70 9.32 8.58
N LEU A 249 12.15 10.07 9.60
CA LEU A 249 12.28 9.58 10.97
C LEU A 249 10.91 9.15 11.54
N LEU A 250 9.88 9.99 11.38
CA LEU A 250 8.52 9.68 11.85
C LEU A 250 7.94 8.45 11.14
N GLY A 251 8.19 8.29 9.83
CA GLY A 251 7.82 7.08 9.08
C GLY A 251 8.53 5.83 9.61
N GLY A 252 9.83 5.92 9.92
CA GLY A 252 10.59 4.82 10.52
C GLY A 252 10.11 4.46 11.93
N ILE A 253 9.75 5.46 12.75
CA ILE A 253 9.12 5.25 14.06
C ILE A 253 7.78 4.52 13.89
N PHE A 254 6.93 4.97 12.97
CA PHE A 254 5.67 4.31 12.66
C PHE A 254 5.87 2.83 12.28
N ALA A 255 6.78 2.56 11.35
CA ALA A 255 7.10 1.20 10.91
C ALA A 255 7.58 0.32 12.09
N ARG A 256 8.48 0.85 12.93
CA ARG A 256 8.97 0.16 14.13
C ARG A 256 7.84 -0.15 15.10
N LEU A 257 6.92 0.78 15.35
CA LEU A 257 5.79 0.58 16.26
C LEU A 257 4.84 -0.50 15.75
N VAL A 258 4.51 -0.47 14.45
CA VAL A 258 3.69 -1.51 13.82
C VAL A 258 4.38 -2.88 13.92
N LEU A 259 5.64 -2.99 13.50
CA LEU A 259 6.37 -4.26 13.54
C LEU A 259 6.55 -4.79 14.97
N ALA A 260 6.90 -3.92 15.93
CA ALA A 260 6.99 -4.29 17.33
C ALA A 260 5.65 -4.84 17.84
N SER A 261 4.54 -4.17 17.49
CA SER A 261 3.21 -4.61 17.89
C SER A 261 2.92 -6.03 17.42
N VAL A 262 3.17 -6.34 16.14
CA VAL A 262 2.85 -7.66 15.57
C VAL A 262 3.82 -8.73 16.06
N SER A 263 5.09 -8.38 16.31
CA SER A 263 6.10 -9.25 16.95
C SER A 263 5.85 -9.54 18.44
N GLY A 264 4.74 -9.05 19.01
CA GLY A 264 4.36 -9.33 20.39
C GLY A 264 4.95 -8.36 21.43
N LYS A 265 5.35 -7.15 21.03
CA LYS A 265 5.85 -6.11 21.93
C LYS A 265 4.95 -4.86 21.88
N PRO A 266 4.58 -4.26 23.01
CA PRO A 266 4.79 -4.75 24.38
C PRO A 266 3.94 -6.00 24.68
N ARG A 267 4.37 -6.79 25.68
CA ARG A 267 3.73 -8.08 26.02
C ARG A 267 2.25 -7.97 26.33
N TRP A 268 1.83 -6.90 27.03
CA TRP A 268 0.42 -6.69 27.38
C TRP A 268 -0.46 -6.58 26.12
N LEU A 269 0.01 -5.88 25.09
CA LEU A 269 -0.71 -5.70 23.83
C LEU A 269 -0.77 -7.02 23.05
N ALA A 270 0.30 -7.80 23.10
CA ALA A 270 0.35 -9.14 22.52
C ALA A 270 -0.66 -10.08 23.17
N THR A 271 -0.69 -10.12 24.51
CA THR A 271 -1.64 -10.93 25.29
C THR A 271 -3.08 -10.52 24.99
N LEU A 272 -3.36 -9.21 24.94
CA LEU A 272 -4.69 -8.70 24.61
C LEU A 272 -5.11 -9.10 23.20
N ARG A 273 -4.21 -9.00 22.20
CA ARG A 273 -4.49 -9.41 20.82
C ARG A 273 -4.75 -10.90 20.67
N GLN A 274 -4.02 -11.73 21.41
CA GLN A 274 -4.18 -13.19 21.35
C GLN A 274 -5.45 -13.65 22.04
N ARG A 275 -5.76 -13.12 23.23
CA ARG A 275 -6.92 -13.55 24.04
C ARG A 275 -8.23 -12.88 23.63
N HIS A 276 -8.18 -11.59 23.30
CA HIS A 276 -9.37 -10.79 23.01
C HIS A 276 -9.17 -9.88 21.78
N PRO A 277 -8.93 -10.45 20.58
CA PRO A 277 -8.70 -9.67 19.35
C PRO A 277 -9.87 -8.73 19.01
N VAL A 278 -11.10 -9.16 19.25
CA VAL A 278 -12.32 -8.37 19.00
C VAL A 278 -12.40 -7.16 19.92
N LEU A 279 -12.08 -7.32 21.21
CA LEU A 279 -12.04 -6.23 22.17
C LEU A 279 -10.95 -5.23 21.82
N LEU A 280 -9.74 -5.70 21.47
CA LEU A 280 -8.66 -4.82 21.05
C LEU A 280 -9.09 -3.95 19.86
N ALA A 281 -9.71 -4.55 18.84
CA ALA A 281 -10.19 -3.81 17.68
C ALA A 281 -11.27 -2.79 18.05
N ALA A 282 -12.23 -3.15 18.91
CA ALA A 282 -13.23 -2.22 19.41
C ALA A 282 -12.59 -1.02 20.13
N LEU A 283 -11.61 -1.27 21.01
CA LEU A 283 -10.86 -0.23 21.72
C LEU A 283 -10.08 0.69 20.77
N CYS A 284 -9.47 0.13 19.72
CA CYS A 284 -8.87 0.92 18.65
C CYS A 284 -9.91 1.80 17.93
N GLY A 285 -11.11 1.27 17.68
CA GLY A 285 -12.22 2.04 17.14
C GLY A 285 -12.63 3.21 18.05
N VAL A 286 -12.73 2.97 19.36
CA VAL A 286 -13.04 4.04 20.34
C VAL A 286 -11.94 5.09 20.35
N ALA A 287 -10.67 4.69 20.35
CA ALA A 287 -9.54 5.60 20.29
C ALA A 287 -9.54 6.45 19.01
N LEU A 288 -9.90 5.86 17.86
CA LEU A 288 -10.02 6.59 16.59
C LEU A 288 -11.13 7.64 16.65
N VAL A 289 -12.29 7.31 17.23
CA VAL A 289 -13.39 8.28 17.42
C VAL A 289 -12.99 9.37 18.40
N GLY A 290 -12.34 9.03 19.52
CA GLY A 290 -11.82 10.01 20.48
C GLY A 290 -10.85 11.00 19.83
N LEU A 291 -9.96 10.51 18.97
CA LEU A 291 -9.07 11.36 18.18
C LEU A 291 -9.84 12.30 17.25
N ALA A 292 -10.89 11.81 16.59
CA ALA A 292 -11.73 12.62 15.72
C ALA A 292 -12.56 13.68 16.48
N LEU A 293 -12.97 13.38 17.72
CA LEU A 293 -13.67 14.33 18.58
C LEU A 293 -12.77 15.49 19.05
N VAL A 294 -11.48 15.20 19.28
CA VAL A 294 -10.51 16.21 19.77
C VAL A 294 -9.92 17.04 18.64
N PHE A 295 -9.54 16.39 17.53
CA PHE A 295 -8.77 17.02 16.44
C PHE A 295 -9.54 17.15 15.12
N GLY A 296 -10.77 16.66 15.06
CA GLY A 296 -11.65 16.79 13.90
C GLY A 296 -11.72 15.53 13.01
N GLN A 297 -12.68 15.55 12.08
CA GLN A 297 -13.05 14.38 11.27
C GLN A 297 -11.96 13.91 10.28
N GLY A 298 -10.89 14.70 10.08
CA GLY A 298 -9.73 14.30 9.27
C GLY A 298 -9.02 13.04 9.77
N ALA A 299 -9.26 12.62 11.02
CA ALA A 299 -8.77 11.37 11.57
C ALA A 299 -9.29 10.14 10.78
N PHE A 300 -10.52 10.19 10.28
CA PHE A 300 -11.16 9.06 9.60
C PHE A 300 -10.73 8.89 8.14
N GLY A 301 -10.89 7.68 7.61
CA GLY A 301 -10.71 7.35 6.19
C GLY A 301 -9.29 7.52 5.65
N THR A 302 -9.15 7.68 4.34
CA THR A 302 -7.84 7.66 3.66
C THR A 302 -6.98 8.90 3.93
N GLY A 303 -7.60 10.05 4.25
CA GLY A 303 -6.91 11.35 4.28
C GLY A 303 -6.70 11.99 2.90
N TYR A 304 -7.33 11.43 1.85
CA TYR A 304 -7.14 11.88 0.46
C TYR A 304 -7.51 13.35 0.26
N GLU A 305 -8.73 13.76 0.63
CA GLU A 305 -9.19 15.13 0.40
C GLU A 305 -8.33 16.16 1.15
N GLN A 306 -7.92 15.84 2.37
CA GLN A 306 -7.05 16.68 3.18
C GLN A 306 -5.66 16.82 2.55
N ALA A 307 -5.06 15.70 2.12
CA ALA A 307 -3.77 15.73 1.43
C ALA A 307 -3.86 16.50 0.10
N ARG A 308 -4.92 16.28 -0.67
CA ARG A 308 -5.20 17.00 -1.92
C ARG A 308 -5.32 18.50 -1.69
N SER A 309 -6.05 18.92 -0.68
CA SER A 309 -6.22 20.33 -0.35
C SER A 309 -4.87 21.01 -0.04
N LEU A 310 -4.00 20.33 0.72
CA LEU A 310 -2.65 20.82 1.04
C LEU A 310 -1.76 20.90 -0.22
N VAL A 311 -1.79 19.87 -1.07
CA VAL A 311 -1.04 19.83 -2.34
C VAL A 311 -1.49 20.96 -3.27
N GLN A 312 -2.78 21.25 -3.29
CA GLN A 312 -3.36 22.32 -4.11
C GLN A 312 -3.19 23.72 -3.52
N GLY A 313 -2.64 23.86 -2.31
CA GLY A 313 -2.42 25.16 -1.64
C GLY A 313 -3.65 25.73 -0.94
N HIS A 314 -4.71 24.93 -0.76
CA HIS A 314 -5.96 25.33 -0.10
C HIS A 314 -6.12 24.47 1.17
N ALA A 315 -5.39 24.79 2.24
CA ALA A 315 -5.44 24.02 3.47
C ALA A 315 -6.86 24.07 4.09
N VAL A 316 -7.52 22.91 4.19
CA VAL A 316 -8.83 22.74 4.86
C VAL A 316 -8.67 22.09 6.24
N VAL A 317 -7.44 21.87 6.66
CA VAL A 317 -7.07 21.20 7.91
C VAL A 317 -6.04 22.04 8.66
N GLY A 318 -6.04 21.94 10.00
CA GLY A 318 -5.05 22.62 10.84
C GLY A 318 -3.71 21.90 10.90
N HIS A 319 -2.78 22.49 11.65
CA HIS A 319 -1.42 21.95 11.83
C HIS A 319 -1.38 20.64 12.62
N GLU A 320 -2.42 20.31 13.37
CA GLU A 320 -2.56 19.03 14.06
C GLU A 320 -2.71 17.84 13.09
N PHE A 321 -3.12 18.08 11.84
CA PHE A 321 -3.55 17.02 10.92
C PHE A 321 -2.51 15.93 10.70
N GLY A 322 -1.25 16.27 10.42
CA GLY A 322 -0.21 15.29 10.12
C GLY A 322 0.02 14.31 11.28
N LEU A 323 0.16 14.83 12.50
CA LEU A 323 0.39 14.02 13.70
C LEU A 323 -0.86 13.25 14.12
N MET A 324 -2.03 13.89 14.05
CA MET A 324 -3.31 13.22 14.27
C MET A 324 -3.47 12.06 13.30
N LYS A 325 -3.23 12.26 12.00
CA LYS A 325 -3.39 11.21 10.99
C LYS A 325 -2.40 10.06 11.19
N LEU A 326 -1.20 10.35 11.71
CA LEU A 326 -0.21 9.32 12.06
C LEU A 326 -0.76 8.41 13.16
N VAL A 327 -1.31 9.00 14.23
CA VAL A 327 -1.92 8.25 15.34
C VAL A 327 -3.16 7.49 14.86
N ALA A 328 -4.02 8.10 14.06
CA ALA A 328 -5.22 7.47 13.50
C ALA A 328 -4.87 6.20 12.69
N ASN A 329 -3.83 6.31 11.86
CA ASN A 329 -3.31 5.21 11.06
C ASN A 329 -2.71 4.11 11.95
N LEU A 330 -1.91 4.48 12.96
CA LEU A 330 -1.30 3.53 13.88
C LEU A 330 -2.38 2.72 14.62
N VAL A 331 -3.36 3.40 15.20
CA VAL A 331 -4.47 2.77 15.93
C VAL A 331 -5.28 1.84 15.01
N SER A 332 -5.55 2.26 13.77
CA SER A 332 -6.25 1.42 12.78
C SER A 332 -5.46 0.15 12.44
N TYR A 333 -4.13 0.26 12.33
CA TYR A 333 -3.25 -0.89 12.09
C TYR A 333 -3.15 -1.83 13.29
N LEU A 334 -3.12 -1.29 14.51
CA LEU A 334 -3.10 -2.08 15.75
C LEU A 334 -4.36 -2.95 15.91
N ALA A 335 -5.49 -2.52 15.35
CA ALA A 335 -6.73 -3.29 15.34
C ALA A 335 -6.65 -4.58 14.49
N GLY A 336 -5.66 -4.69 13.59
CA GLY A 336 -5.47 -5.87 12.74
C GLY A 336 -6.57 -6.07 11.70
N ILE A 337 -7.32 -5.01 11.35
CA ILE A 337 -8.40 -5.04 10.35
C ILE A 337 -7.85 -4.93 8.91
N PRO A 338 -8.63 -5.30 7.88
CA PRO A 338 -8.24 -5.15 6.48
C PRO A 338 -8.09 -3.67 6.07
N GLY A 339 -6.98 -3.35 5.41
CA GLY A 339 -6.68 -2.00 4.95
C GLY A 339 -5.22 -1.78 4.62
N GLY A 340 -4.95 -1.00 3.57
CA GLY A 340 -3.63 -0.60 3.12
C GLY A 340 -3.10 0.64 3.86
N LEU A 341 -1.81 0.91 3.68
CA LEU A 341 -1.11 1.99 4.39
C LEU A 341 -0.79 3.21 3.51
N PHE A 342 -0.78 3.02 2.18
CA PHE A 342 -0.26 4.00 1.22
C PHE A 342 -0.93 5.38 1.29
N SER A 343 -2.25 5.48 1.06
CA SER A 343 -2.93 6.78 1.04
C SER A 343 -2.87 7.51 2.39
N PRO A 344 -3.12 6.84 3.54
CA PRO A 344 -2.92 7.47 4.84
C PRO A 344 -1.47 7.91 5.09
N ALA A 345 -0.47 7.17 4.62
CA ALA A 345 0.93 7.57 4.76
C ALA A 345 1.24 8.83 3.94
N LEU A 346 0.74 8.93 2.71
CA LEU A 346 0.85 10.15 1.91
C LEU A 346 0.17 11.32 2.63
N ALA A 347 -1.02 11.12 3.21
CA ALA A 347 -1.73 12.17 3.95
C ALA A 347 -0.97 12.64 5.22
N VAL A 348 -0.38 11.71 5.97
CA VAL A 348 0.49 12.03 7.11
C VAL A 348 1.68 12.87 6.66
N GLY A 349 2.36 12.45 5.60
CA GLY A 349 3.50 13.19 5.05
C GLY A 349 3.12 14.57 4.54
N ALA A 350 1.96 14.72 3.90
CA ALA A 350 1.42 16.01 3.47
C ALA A 350 1.22 16.96 4.67
N GLY A 351 0.60 16.48 5.74
CA GLY A 351 0.38 17.25 6.96
C GLY A 351 1.69 17.62 7.68
N ILE A 352 2.63 16.69 7.79
CA ILE A 352 3.96 16.98 8.37
C ILE A 352 4.69 18.03 7.53
N GLY A 353 4.69 17.88 6.21
CA GLY A 353 5.26 18.86 5.29
C GLY A 353 4.63 20.24 5.47
N HIS A 354 3.30 20.31 5.52
CA HIS A 354 2.58 21.55 5.78
C HIS A 354 3.05 22.23 7.08
N ASN A 355 3.22 21.49 8.17
CA ASN A 355 3.72 22.04 9.43
C ASN A 355 5.15 22.58 9.33
N LEU A 356 6.02 21.87 8.60
CA LEU A 356 7.42 22.26 8.43
C LEU A 356 7.57 23.52 7.57
N SER A 357 6.60 23.81 6.69
CA SER A 357 6.62 25.03 5.86
C SER A 357 6.64 26.33 6.67
N VAL A 358 6.08 26.33 7.88
CA VAL A 358 6.05 27.50 8.77
C VAL A 358 7.47 27.93 9.18
N LEU A 359 8.44 27.01 9.17
CA LEU A 359 9.83 27.30 9.51
C LEU A 359 10.57 28.07 8.40
N MET A 360 10.00 28.12 7.18
CA MET A 360 10.59 28.78 6.02
C MET A 360 9.52 29.52 5.21
N PRO A 361 8.95 30.62 5.74
CA PRO A 361 7.81 31.31 5.13
C PRO A 361 8.09 31.90 3.74
N GLY A 362 9.35 32.03 3.33
CA GLY A 362 9.75 32.49 2.00
C GLY A 362 9.73 31.42 0.91
N VAL A 363 9.38 30.17 1.23
CA VAL A 363 9.30 29.05 0.29
C VAL A 363 7.86 28.57 0.18
N ASP A 364 7.40 28.26 -1.03
CA ASP A 364 6.02 27.80 -1.26
C ASP A 364 5.70 26.57 -0.39
N PRO A 365 4.67 26.63 0.48
CA PRO A 365 4.27 25.52 1.35
C PRO A 365 4.00 24.20 0.62
N ARG A 366 3.53 24.27 -0.63
CA ARG A 366 3.27 23.08 -1.46
C ARG A 366 4.55 22.30 -1.73
N THR A 367 5.71 22.97 -1.75
CA THR A 367 7.02 22.30 -1.79
C THR A 367 7.17 21.35 -0.61
N PHE A 368 6.97 21.85 0.61
CA PHE A 368 7.13 21.04 1.82
C PHE A 368 6.12 19.90 1.87
N VAL A 369 4.88 20.16 1.43
CA VAL A 369 3.84 19.12 1.32
C VAL A 369 4.31 17.99 0.43
N LEU A 370 4.79 18.27 -0.80
CA LEU A 370 5.30 17.26 -1.72
C LEU A 370 6.51 16.50 -1.15
N LEU A 371 7.47 17.23 -0.57
CA LEU A 371 8.66 16.62 0.05
C LEU A 371 8.29 15.77 1.27
N GLY A 372 7.35 16.22 2.10
CA GLY A 372 6.86 15.51 3.27
C GLY A 372 6.10 14.23 2.90
N MET A 373 5.25 14.29 1.87
CA MET A 373 4.52 13.13 1.33
C MET A 373 5.47 12.00 0.93
N CYS A 374 6.46 12.31 0.08
CA CYS A 374 7.40 11.30 -0.40
C CYS A 374 8.37 10.84 0.69
N ALA A 375 8.81 11.74 1.58
CA ALA A 375 9.69 11.42 2.70
C ALA A 375 9.03 10.49 3.72
N TYR A 376 7.79 10.78 4.15
CA TYR A 376 7.10 9.93 5.10
C TYR A 376 6.80 8.56 4.52
N LEU A 377 6.31 8.48 3.27
CA LEU A 377 6.08 7.20 2.61
C LEU A 377 7.39 6.39 2.52
N THR A 378 8.50 7.02 2.13
CA THR A 378 9.83 6.39 2.13
C THR A 378 10.27 5.96 3.53
N GLY A 379 9.98 6.75 4.57
CA GLY A 379 10.32 6.37 5.94
C GLY A 379 9.56 5.13 6.40
N VAL A 380 8.32 4.98 5.97
CA VAL A 380 7.47 3.83 6.30
C VAL A 380 7.87 2.57 5.52
N THR A 381 8.01 2.69 4.19
CA THR A 381 8.23 1.54 3.30
C THR A 381 9.71 1.24 3.06
N GLN A 382 10.59 2.22 3.21
CA GLN A 382 12.00 2.17 2.82
C GLN A 382 12.23 1.90 1.32
N ALA A 383 11.24 2.21 0.48
CA ALA A 383 11.29 2.18 -0.98
C ALA A 383 11.33 3.61 -1.57
N PRO A 384 12.52 4.24 -1.63
CA PRO A 384 12.68 5.63 -2.04
C PRO A 384 12.29 5.87 -3.51
N LEU A 385 12.69 4.99 -4.44
CA LEU A 385 12.39 5.20 -5.86
C LEU A 385 10.89 5.11 -6.12
N THR A 386 10.23 4.15 -5.49
CA THR A 386 8.79 3.96 -5.57
C THR A 386 8.05 5.17 -5.03
N SER A 387 8.45 5.64 -3.85
CA SER A 387 7.82 6.81 -3.23
C SER A 387 8.02 8.08 -4.07
N ALA A 388 9.19 8.25 -4.67
CA ALA A 388 9.49 9.36 -5.56
C ALA A 388 8.62 9.32 -6.83
N VAL A 389 8.57 8.19 -7.54
CA VAL A 389 7.80 8.05 -8.78
C VAL A 389 6.30 8.15 -8.53
N ILE A 390 5.79 7.55 -7.44
CA ILE A 390 4.39 7.74 -7.01
C ILE A 390 4.11 9.22 -6.82
N SER A 391 4.92 9.92 -6.04
CA SER A 391 4.67 11.35 -5.77
C SER A 391 4.67 12.19 -7.05
N LEU A 392 5.58 11.91 -7.98
CA LEU A 392 5.68 12.64 -9.25
C LEU A 392 4.48 12.39 -10.17
N GLU A 393 4.04 11.14 -10.33
CA GLU A 393 2.89 10.82 -11.17
C GLU A 393 1.56 11.31 -10.55
N LEU A 394 1.42 11.28 -9.22
CA LEU A 394 0.19 11.74 -8.56
C LEU A 394 0.00 13.27 -8.62
N THR A 395 1.09 14.05 -8.76
CA THR A 395 1.04 15.53 -8.75
C THR A 395 1.43 16.21 -10.07
N ASP A 396 1.87 15.43 -11.07
CA ASP A 396 2.30 15.90 -12.41
C ASP A 396 3.37 17.02 -12.34
N THR A 397 4.34 16.86 -11.45
CA THR A 397 5.37 17.88 -11.17
C THR A 397 6.77 17.41 -11.53
N SER A 398 7.15 17.54 -12.81
CA SER A 398 8.48 17.15 -13.28
C SER A 398 9.62 18.02 -12.72
N GLN A 399 9.34 19.28 -12.37
CA GLN A 399 10.33 20.25 -11.88
C GLN A 399 10.84 19.92 -10.46
N MET A 400 10.13 19.06 -9.71
CA MET A 400 10.48 18.66 -8.35
C MET A 400 11.23 17.33 -8.28
N LEU A 401 11.56 16.72 -9.44
CA LEU A 401 12.23 15.41 -9.50
C LEU A 401 13.50 15.35 -8.65
N LEU A 402 14.45 16.27 -8.85
CA LEU A 402 15.72 16.25 -8.13
C LEU A 402 15.56 16.51 -6.61
N PRO A 403 14.78 17.53 -6.17
CA PRO A 403 14.46 17.71 -4.75
C PRO A 403 13.82 16.48 -4.10
N ILE A 404 12.86 15.84 -4.78
CA ILE A 404 12.18 14.64 -4.28
C ILE A 404 13.17 13.49 -4.13
N LEU A 405 14.01 13.23 -5.14
CA LEU A 405 15.03 12.18 -5.08
C LEU A 405 16.01 12.39 -3.93
N ALA A 406 16.50 13.61 -3.73
CA ALA A 406 17.37 13.94 -2.60
C ALA A 406 16.66 13.72 -1.26
N THR A 407 15.40 14.15 -1.16
CA THR A 407 14.59 14.03 0.06
C THR A 407 14.35 12.57 0.46
N VAL A 408 13.99 11.70 -0.49
CA VAL A 408 13.72 10.29 -0.19
C VAL A 408 14.98 9.52 0.23
N LEU A 409 16.16 9.90 -0.27
CA LEU A 409 17.43 9.31 0.17
C LEU A 409 17.73 9.64 1.64
N ILE A 410 17.53 10.90 2.03
CA ILE A 410 17.65 11.33 3.44
C ILE A 410 16.61 10.61 4.29
N ALA A 411 15.35 10.55 3.83
CA ALA A 411 14.28 9.88 4.55
C ALA A 411 14.55 8.39 4.79
N ARG A 412 15.11 7.69 3.80
CA ARG A 412 15.52 6.30 3.93
C ARG A 412 16.62 6.13 4.98
N ALA A 413 17.65 6.99 4.94
CA ALA A 413 18.72 6.96 5.93
C ALA A 413 18.18 7.17 7.35
N MET A 414 17.32 8.17 7.52
CA MET A 414 16.74 8.56 8.81
C MET A 414 15.78 7.51 9.37
N SER A 415 14.97 6.88 8.51
CA SER A 415 14.18 5.72 8.90
C SER A 415 15.05 4.54 9.34
N GLY A 416 16.12 4.26 8.59
CA GLY A 416 17.05 3.16 8.87
C GLY A 416 17.74 3.24 10.24
N LEU A 417 17.88 4.46 10.78
CA LEU A 417 18.39 4.68 12.16
C LEU A 417 17.44 4.10 13.22
N VAL A 418 16.13 4.09 12.96
CA VAL A 418 15.11 3.68 13.94
C VAL A 418 14.58 2.28 13.66
N CYS A 419 14.28 1.97 12.40
CA CYS A 419 13.74 0.69 11.95
C CYS A 419 14.65 0.12 10.87
N LYS A 420 15.35 -0.99 11.16
CA LYS A 420 16.28 -1.60 10.20
C LYS A 420 15.57 -2.36 9.07
N THR A 421 14.35 -2.83 9.33
CA THR A 421 13.57 -3.66 8.43
C THR A 421 12.45 -2.83 7.78
N PRO A 422 12.31 -2.84 6.45
CA PRO A 422 11.15 -2.30 5.74
C PRO A 422 9.83 -2.88 6.29
N ILE A 423 8.77 -2.07 6.39
CA ILE A 423 7.52 -2.50 7.05
C ILE A 423 6.89 -3.72 6.36
N TYR A 424 6.83 -3.74 5.02
CA TYR A 424 6.15 -4.83 4.32
C TYR A 424 6.95 -6.12 4.37
N ARG A 425 8.29 -6.05 4.30
CA ARG A 425 9.16 -7.23 4.49
C ARG A 425 9.08 -7.77 5.92
N GLY A 426 9.18 -6.91 6.93
CA GLY A 426 9.07 -7.35 8.32
C GLY A 426 7.70 -7.99 8.63
N LEU A 427 6.62 -7.52 8.02
CA LEU A 427 5.30 -8.15 8.11
C LEU A 427 5.24 -9.48 7.33
N ALA A 428 5.94 -9.59 6.19
CA ALA A 428 5.99 -10.83 5.40
C ALA A 428 6.77 -11.93 6.13
N GLU A 429 7.90 -11.59 6.74
CA GLU A 429 8.71 -12.50 7.58
C GLU A 429 7.87 -13.11 8.72
N GLN A 430 6.99 -12.31 9.34
CA GLN A 430 6.09 -12.79 10.39
C GLN A 430 5.00 -13.74 9.88
N LEU A 431 4.57 -13.63 8.63
CA LEU A 431 3.64 -14.57 8.02
C LEU A 431 4.29 -15.92 7.74
N LEU A 432 5.60 -15.92 7.49
CA LEU A 432 6.41 -17.11 7.20
C LEU A 432 6.99 -17.76 8.46
N ALA A 433 7.01 -17.03 9.58
CA ALA A 433 7.51 -17.56 10.85
C ALA A 433 6.74 -18.83 11.28
N PRO A 434 7.44 -19.90 11.71
CA PRO A 434 6.79 -21.12 12.19
C PRO A 434 5.82 -20.79 13.33
N THR A 435 4.60 -21.33 13.26
CA THR A 435 3.67 -21.22 14.39
C THR A 435 4.26 -22.01 15.56
N PRO A 436 4.42 -21.44 16.78
CA PRO A 436 4.94 -22.19 17.90
C PRO A 436 4.07 -23.41 18.16
N THR A 437 4.68 -24.59 18.14
CA THR A 437 4.02 -25.86 18.43
C THR A 437 3.42 -25.77 19.84
N PRO A 438 2.13 -26.07 20.06
CA PRO A 438 1.61 -26.15 21.41
C PRO A 438 2.42 -27.23 22.14
N THR A 439 3.16 -26.83 23.18
CA THR A 439 3.82 -27.77 24.08
C THR A 439 2.74 -28.66 24.68
N SER A 440 2.72 -29.93 24.28
CA SER A 440 1.91 -30.96 24.95
C SER A 440 2.21 -30.86 26.45
N PRO A 441 1.20 -30.83 27.33
CA PRO A 441 1.47 -30.87 28.76
C PRO A 441 2.26 -32.16 29.03
N ALA A 442 3.44 -32.00 29.62
CA ALA A 442 4.24 -33.13 30.05
C ALA A 442 3.37 -33.97 30.98
N THR A 443 3.07 -35.20 30.56
CA THR A 443 2.49 -36.22 31.42
C THR A 443 3.42 -36.37 32.61
N ALA A 444 3.01 -35.82 33.75
CA ALA A 444 3.64 -36.09 35.03
C ALA A 444 3.45 -37.58 35.32
N THR A 445 4.48 -38.37 35.01
CA THR A 445 4.63 -39.72 35.51
C THR A 445 4.81 -39.62 37.01
N THR A 446 3.75 -39.92 37.75
CA THR A 446 3.80 -40.26 39.17
C THR A 446 4.65 -41.51 39.35
N HIS A 447 5.75 -41.39 40.08
CA HIS A 447 6.46 -42.49 40.71
C HIS A 447 6.43 -42.30 42.22
#